data_AF-A0A532DAL2-F1
#
_entry.id   AF-A0A532DAL2-F1
#
_cell.length_a   1.000
_cell.length_b   1.000
_cell.length_c   1.000
_cell.angle_alpha   90.00
_cell.angle_beta   90.00
_cell.angle_gamma   90.00
#
_symmetry.space_group_name_H-M   'P 1'
#
loop_
_entity.id
_entity.type
_entity.pdbx_description
1 polymer ?
#
loop_
_entity_poly.entity_id
_entity_poly.type
_entity_poly.pdbx_seq_one_letter_code
_entity_poly.pdbx_strand_id
1 'polypeptide(L)'
;MLYGATINPLDLVLSQQANSLRIAIHGSTDRVTIQNWFSAPTTARVETIQAGNGQTLLSTQVDQLIQAMASFSQQTGLTWDQAIDQQPQQVQAVLAASWQ
;
A
#
# COMPACT_ATOMS: atom_id res chain seq x y z
N MET A 1 -21.54 -18.95 -8.48
CA MET A 1 -20.53 -19.01 -7.40
C MET A 1 -19.19 -18.71 -8.02
N LEU A 2 -18.72 -17.47 -7.93
CA LEU A 2 -17.44 -17.03 -8.48
C LEU A 2 -16.44 -16.92 -7.32
N TYR A 3 -15.49 -17.84 -7.28
CA TYR A 3 -14.33 -17.76 -6.40
C TYR A 3 -13.38 -16.70 -6.96
N GLY A 4 -13.66 -15.46 -6.61
CA GLY A 4 -12.80 -14.33 -6.86
C GLY A 4 -12.71 -13.55 -5.58
N ALA A 5 -11.90 -14.02 -4.63
CA ALA A 5 -11.28 -13.08 -3.70
C ALA A 5 -10.32 -12.25 -4.56
N THR A 6 -10.86 -11.33 -5.35
CA THR A 6 -10.13 -10.19 -5.88
C THR A 6 -9.46 -9.60 -4.65
N ILE A 7 -8.16 -9.81 -4.51
CA ILE A 7 -7.34 -9.00 -3.62
C ILE A 7 -7.61 -7.59 -4.11
N ASN A 8 -8.51 -6.91 -3.43
CA ASN A 8 -8.83 -5.54 -3.75
C ASN A 8 -7.60 -4.79 -3.26
N PRO A 9 -6.91 -4.03 -4.13
CA PRO A 9 -5.81 -3.18 -3.68
C PRO A 9 -6.26 -2.22 -2.56
N LEU A 10 -7.59 -2.02 -2.41
CA LEU A 10 -8.29 -1.33 -1.33
C LEU A 10 -7.89 -1.78 0.08
N ASP A 11 -7.55 -3.06 0.25
CA ASP A 11 -7.20 -3.62 1.55
C ASP A 11 -5.69 -3.50 1.85
N LEU A 12 -4.88 -2.97 0.92
CA LEU A 12 -3.43 -2.91 1.13
C LEU A 12 -3.04 -1.75 2.03
N VAL A 13 -2.45 -2.11 3.17
CA VAL A 13 -1.85 -1.19 4.13
C VAL A 13 -0.33 -1.24 3.93
N LEU A 14 0.23 -0.19 3.31
CA LEU A 14 1.67 -0.03 3.18
C LEU A 14 2.20 0.86 4.30
N SER A 15 3.30 0.43 4.89
CA SER A 15 3.93 1.15 5.99
C SER A 15 5.44 1.01 5.90
N GLN A 16 6.14 2.12 6.15
CA GLN A 16 7.58 2.10 6.33
C GLN A 16 7.89 1.70 7.78
N GLN A 17 8.74 0.68 7.95
CA GLN A 17 9.28 0.28 9.24
C GLN A 17 10.80 0.33 9.19
N ALA A 18 11.37 1.42 9.70
CA ALA A 18 12.79 1.74 9.55
C ALA A 18 13.21 1.64 8.07
N ASN A 19 14.07 0.69 7.74
CA ASN A 19 14.56 0.47 6.38
C ASN A 19 13.73 -0.55 5.56
N SER A 20 12.66 -1.09 6.13
CA SER A 20 11.85 -2.14 5.51
C SER A 20 10.49 -1.62 5.08
N LEU A 21 9.98 -2.13 3.96
CA LEU A 21 8.61 -1.92 3.53
C LEU A 21 7.75 -3.05 4.07
N ARG A 22 6.68 -2.72 4.76
CA ARG A 22 5.67 -3.68 5.20
C ARG A 22 4.37 -3.43 4.45
N ILE A 23 3.89 -4.48 3.81
CA ILE A 23 2.61 -4.53 3.08
C ILE A 23 1.73 -5.52 3.83
N ALA A 24 0.60 -5.06 4.35
CA ALA A 24 -0.38 -5.92 5.02
C ALA A 24 -1.71 -5.83 4.29
N ILE A 25 -2.51 -6.90 4.38
CA ILE A 25 -3.88 -6.90 3.87
C ILE A 25 -4.81 -6.66 5.06
N HIS A 26 -5.60 -5.59 5.01
CA HIS A 26 -6.63 -5.26 5.98
C HIS A 26 -7.62 -6.42 6.11
N GLY A 27 -7.99 -6.75 7.34
CA GLY A 27 -8.82 -7.92 7.63
C GLY A 27 -8.15 -9.28 7.47
N SER A 28 -6.86 -9.35 7.07
CA SER A 28 -6.08 -10.59 7.00
C SER A 28 -4.86 -10.56 7.93
N THR A 29 -4.39 -11.74 8.31
CA THR A 29 -3.07 -11.91 8.93
C THR A 29 -1.92 -11.85 7.94
N ASP A 30 -2.24 -11.93 6.65
CA ASP A 30 -1.26 -11.91 5.55
C ASP A 30 -0.50 -10.59 5.53
N ARG A 31 0.82 -10.71 5.57
CA ARG A 31 1.73 -9.58 5.47
C ARG A 31 2.98 -9.99 4.71
N VAL A 32 3.47 -9.08 3.91
CA VAL A 32 4.75 -9.17 3.22
C VAL A 32 5.65 -8.09 3.81
N THR A 33 6.88 -8.45 4.15
CA THR A 33 7.90 -7.49 4.61
C THR A 33 9.11 -7.60 3.72
N ILE A 34 9.43 -6.51 3.04
CA ILE A 34 10.58 -6.39 2.16
C ILE A 34 11.66 -5.64 2.94
N GLN A 35 12.69 -6.37 3.34
CA GLN A 35 13.79 -5.82 4.13
C GLN A 35 14.72 -4.98 3.27
N ASN A 36 15.31 -3.93 3.85
CA ASN A 36 16.25 -3.02 3.16
C ASN A 36 15.66 -2.35 1.91
N TRP A 37 14.33 -2.19 1.87
CA TRP A 37 13.62 -1.50 0.79
C TRP A 37 14.11 -0.05 0.62
N PHE A 38 14.27 0.67 1.74
CA PHE A 38 14.67 2.08 1.74
C PHE A 38 16.19 2.30 1.85
N SER A 39 16.98 1.23 2.01
CA SER A 39 18.44 1.33 2.17
C SER A 39 19.22 1.30 0.86
N ALA A 40 18.56 0.96 -0.24
CA ALA A 40 19.23 0.86 -1.53
C ALA A 40 19.14 2.17 -2.33
N PRO A 41 20.17 2.49 -3.13
CA PRO A 41 20.19 3.70 -3.93
C PRO A 41 19.05 3.71 -4.96
N THR A 42 18.27 4.80 -4.94
CA THR A 42 17.09 5.06 -5.79
C THR A 42 17.39 5.08 -7.30
N THR A 43 18.65 5.19 -7.70
CA THR A 43 19.08 5.30 -9.11
C THR A 43 19.15 3.97 -9.87
N ALA A 44 19.01 2.83 -9.20
CA ALA A 44 19.10 1.50 -9.84
C ALA A 44 17.90 0.57 -9.60
N ARG A 45 16.84 1.03 -8.93
CA ARG A 45 15.70 0.19 -8.52
C ARG A 45 14.46 0.43 -9.37
N VAL A 46 14.35 -0.32 -10.46
CA VAL A 46 13.03 -0.71 -11.00
C VAL A 46 12.58 -1.93 -10.21
N GLU A 47 12.24 -1.71 -8.94
CA GLU A 47 11.60 -2.74 -8.12
C GLU A 47 10.09 -2.61 -8.31
N THR A 48 9.57 -3.58 -9.04
CA THR A 48 8.18 -3.64 -9.45
C THR A 48 7.47 -4.64 -8.55
N ILE A 49 6.51 -4.17 -7.76
CA ILE A 49 5.67 -5.03 -6.93
C ILE A 49 4.43 -5.39 -7.74
N GLN A 50 4.28 -6.66 -8.08
CA GLN A 50 3.06 -7.14 -8.71
C GLN A 50 2.10 -7.65 -7.64
N ALA A 51 0.91 -7.06 -7.56
CA ALA A 51 -0.18 -7.56 -6.75
C ALA A 51 -0.78 -8.84 -7.37
N GLY A 52 -1.43 -9.67 -6.57
CA GLY A 52 -2.00 -10.95 -7.02
C GLY A 52 -3.10 -10.81 -8.09
N ASN A 53 -3.60 -9.60 -8.33
CA ASN A 53 -4.54 -9.26 -9.40
C ASN A 53 -3.85 -8.81 -10.71
N GLY A 54 -2.51 -8.85 -10.76
CA GLY A 54 -1.72 -8.45 -11.92
C GLY A 54 -1.36 -6.96 -11.95
N GLN A 55 -1.91 -6.13 -11.05
CA GLN A 55 -1.55 -4.72 -10.94
C GLN A 55 -0.11 -4.54 -10.49
N THR A 56 0.47 -3.44 -10.92
CA THR A 56 1.90 -3.22 -10.79
C THR A 56 2.15 -1.92 -10.03
N LEU A 57 2.93 -1.98 -8.97
CA LEU A 57 3.32 -0.84 -8.16
C LEU A 57 4.82 -0.62 -8.29
N LEU A 58 5.20 0.54 -8.80
CA LEU A 58 6.60 0.93 -8.92
C LEU A 58 7.15 1.40 -7.57
N SER A 59 8.45 1.27 -7.37
CA SER A 59 9.14 1.79 -6.18
C SER A 59 8.81 3.26 -5.90
N THR A 60 8.76 4.10 -6.94
CA THR A 60 8.37 5.51 -6.83
C THR A 60 6.92 5.70 -6.38
N GLN A 61 6.01 4.83 -6.83
CA GLN A 61 4.60 4.86 -6.42
C GLN A 61 4.42 4.37 -4.99
N VAL A 62 5.25 3.43 -4.52
CA VAL A 62 5.25 2.99 -3.11
C VAL A 62 5.54 4.17 -2.18
N ASP A 63 6.58 4.95 -2.46
CA ASP A 63 6.93 6.13 -1.65
C ASP A 63 5.81 7.18 -1.67
N GLN A 64 5.25 7.45 -2.86
CA GLN A 64 4.11 8.37 -3.01
C GLN A 64 2.89 7.90 -2.21
N LEU A 65 2.60 6.59 -2.26
CA LEU A 65 1.47 5.99 -1.57
C LEU A 65 1.66 6.08 -0.06
N ILE A 66 2.85 5.77 0.48
CA ILE A 66 3.16 5.92 1.90
C ILE A 66 2.99 7.37 2.36
N GLN A 67 3.48 8.33 1.57
CA GLN A 67 3.30 9.75 1.87
C GLN A 67 1.83 10.14 1.86
N ALA A 68 1.06 9.70 0.87
CA ALA A 68 -0.37 9.97 0.79
C ALA A 68 -1.13 9.39 1.98
N MET A 69 -0.79 8.16 2.42
CA MET A 69 -1.36 7.57 3.63
C MET A 69 -1.03 8.37 4.89
N ALA A 70 0.22 8.78 5.03
CA ALA A 70 0.67 9.58 6.16
C ALA A 70 -0.05 10.95 6.19
N SER A 71 -0.14 11.63 5.05
CA SER A 71 -0.86 12.90 4.91
C SER A 71 -2.35 12.74 5.20
N PHE A 72 -2.98 11.69 4.68
CA PHE A 72 -4.38 11.37 4.95
C PHE A 72 -4.63 11.16 6.45
N SER A 73 -3.77 10.38 7.11
CA SER A 73 -3.88 10.13 8.54
C SER A 73 -3.70 11.42 9.35
N GLN A 74 -2.79 12.31 8.94
CA GLN A 74 -2.63 13.61 9.58
C GLN A 74 -3.83 14.54 9.37
N GLN A 75 -4.47 14.50 8.20
CA GLN A 75 -5.62 15.36 7.86
C GLN A 75 -6.92 14.89 8.54
N THR A 76 -7.14 13.58 8.58
CA THR A 76 -8.38 12.99 9.12
C THR A 76 -8.29 12.66 10.60
N GLY A 77 -7.07 12.51 11.14
CA GLY A 77 -6.83 11.99 12.49
C GLY A 77 -7.09 10.49 12.63
N LEU A 78 -7.43 9.80 11.54
CA LEU A 78 -7.68 8.36 11.51
C LEU A 78 -6.41 7.60 11.13
N THR A 79 -6.23 6.39 11.66
CA THR A 79 -5.21 5.49 11.10
C THR A 79 -5.66 4.97 9.73
N TRP A 80 -4.71 4.53 8.90
CA TRP A 80 -5.05 3.97 7.59
C TRP A 80 -6.03 2.78 7.68
N ASP A 81 -5.85 1.95 8.70
CA ASP A 81 -6.73 0.82 9.00
C ASP A 81 -8.16 1.28 9.33
N GLN A 82 -8.30 2.28 10.21
CA GLN A 82 -9.60 2.88 10.51
C GLN A 82 -10.22 3.60 9.31
N ALA A 83 -9.40 4.17 8.44
CA ALA A 83 -9.86 4.84 7.24
C ALA A 83 -10.46 3.86 6.23
N ILE A 84 -9.95 2.62 6.17
CA ILE A 84 -10.54 1.57 5.32
C ILE A 84 -11.97 1.27 5.78
N ASP A 85 -12.19 1.16 7.09
CA ASP A 85 -13.52 0.89 7.66
C ASP A 85 -14.46 2.11 7.61
N GLN A 86 -13.95 3.31 7.96
CA GLN A 86 -14.79 4.50 8.12
C GLN A 86 -14.93 5.33 6.84
N GLN A 87 -13.91 5.34 5.98
CA GLN A 87 -13.84 6.16 4.77
C GLN A 87 -13.31 5.38 3.54
N PRO A 88 -13.93 4.24 3.20
CA PRO A 88 -13.43 3.36 2.13
C PRO A 88 -13.32 4.08 0.77
N GLN A 89 -14.21 5.04 0.49
CA GLN A 89 -14.20 5.81 -0.76
C GLN A 89 -12.95 6.70 -0.90
N GLN A 90 -12.48 7.30 0.20
CA GLN A 90 -11.30 8.16 0.17
C GLN A 90 -10.02 7.32 0.08
N VAL A 91 -9.97 6.22 0.83
CA VAL A 91 -8.88 5.25 0.75
C VAL A 91 -8.76 4.69 -0.67
N GLN A 92 -9.88 4.38 -1.32
CA GLN A 92 -9.93 3.94 -2.70
C GLN A 92 -9.33 4.97 -3.66
N ALA A 93 -9.60 6.26 -3.48
CA ALA A 93 -9.06 7.32 -4.33
C ALA A 93 -7.52 7.42 -4.20
N VAL A 94 -7.00 7.36 -2.97
CA VAL A 94 -5.55 7.42 -2.70
C VAL A 94 -4.82 6.21 -3.27
N LEU A 95 -5.37 5.01 -3.08
CA LEU A 95 -4.82 3.79 -3.65
C LEU A 95 -4.88 3.84 -5.17
N ALA A 96 -6.02 4.17 -5.76
CA ALA A 96 -6.16 4.24 -7.22
C ALA A 96 -5.20 5.24 -7.88
N ALA A 97 -4.83 6.33 -7.18
CA ALA A 97 -3.84 7.28 -7.66
C ALA A 97 -2.40 6.71 -7.70
N SER A 98 -2.16 5.64 -6.94
CA SER A 98 -0.83 5.04 -6.78
C SER A 98 -0.61 3.81 -7.65
N TRP A 99 -1.66 3.02 -7.94
CA TRP A 99 -1.58 1.85 -8.82
C TRP A 99 -1.67 2.24 -10.31
N GLN A 100 -0.90 1.57 -11.16
CA GLN A 100 -0.98 1.68 -12.63
C GLN A 100 -1.45 0.36 -13.29
#